data_AF-Q2XRD4-F1
#
_entry.id   AF-Q2XRD4-F1
#
_cell.length_a   1.000
_cell.length_b   1.000
_cell.length_c   1.000
_cell.angle_alpha   90.00
_cell.angle_beta   90.00
_cell.angle_gamma   90.00
#
_symmetry.space_group_name_H-M   'P 1'
#
loop_
_entity.id
_entity.type
_entity.pdbx_description
1 polymer ?
#
loop_
_entity_poly.entity_id
_entity_poly.type
_entity_poly.pdbx_seq_one_letter_code
_entity_poly.pdbx_strand_id
1 'polypeptide(L)'
;NKPYITQRHTPRYTSRVLSECDLYMSSNDNDPDMKSVKKNFDRQTSQRLEEYEERVKDKRQKCKEQRDKDIQKIVLKDKMEKSLEEKVEQGCLKCGCGLGGGVLPVWGLVGGLWYATWLQYVTKTAIQKGIEAVISETIDGVTKEFLLNTLGGKTLQEVITSKTYNQPMFFVSEIYEEYNTMCANNTISTNNFFNSIEQSCQNSTSKVIRTITETVNKVATKAGQAAKNAEVAEVTKLAPHTSILSNTIIASVVALLIIVLIMVIIYLILRYR
;
A
#
# COMPACT_ATOMS: atom_id res chain seq x y z
N ASN A 1 36.88 27.76 68.65
CA ASN A 1 35.72 28.18 67.85
C ASN A 1 36.03 28.00 66.37
N LYS A 2 35.19 27.21 65.68
CA LYS A 2 35.42 26.65 64.33
C LYS A 2 35.28 27.71 63.21
N PRO A 3 36.10 27.65 62.14
CA PRO A 3 35.77 28.27 60.87
C PRO A 3 34.85 27.35 60.06
N TYR A 4 33.70 27.84 59.63
CA TYR A 4 32.79 27.14 58.72
C TYR A 4 33.29 27.36 57.28
N ILE A 5 33.59 26.26 56.57
CA ILE A 5 33.93 26.25 55.14
C ILE A 5 32.62 26.03 54.38
N THR A 6 32.19 27.03 53.60
CA THR A 6 31.02 26.91 52.72
C THR A 6 31.46 26.30 51.38
N GLN A 7 31.12 25.02 51.16
CA GLN A 7 31.39 24.30 49.92
C GLN A 7 30.28 24.58 48.90
N ARG A 8 30.55 25.43 47.88
CA ARG A 8 29.66 25.58 46.72
C ARG A 8 29.87 24.41 45.77
N HIS A 9 28.97 23.43 45.81
CA HIS A 9 28.85 22.45 44.74
C HIS A 9 28.04 23.05 43.59
N THR A 10 28.69 23.37 42.48
CA THR A 10 28.01 23.65 41.21
C THR A 10 27.78 22.31 40.50
N PRO A 11 26.53 21.86 40.30
CA PRO A 11 26.25 20.63 39.56
C PRO A 11 26.58 20.84 38.08
N ARG A 12 27.52 20.08 37.53
CA ARG A 12 27.84 20.07 36.09
C ARG A 12 26.94 19.03 35.42
N TYR A 13 25.73 19.42 35.04
CA TYR A 13 24.86 18.62 34.18
C TYR A 13 25.27 18.85 32.71
N THR A 14 25.97 17.88 32.13
CA THR A 14 26.21 17.84 30.67
C THR A 14 24.91 17.40 29.98
N SER A 15 24.00 18.36 29.80
CA SER A 15 22.81 18.19 28.96
C SER A 15 23.25 18.11 27.49
N ARG A 16 23.09 16.94 26.86
CA ARG A 16 23.23 16.77 25.40
C ARG A 16 21.96 17.23 24.68
N VAL A 17 21.51 18.45 24.95
CA VAL A 17 20.45 19.09 24.21
C VAL A 17 21.13 20.11 23.29
N LEU A 18 20.94 19.94 21.97
CA LEU A 18 21.31 20.95 20.98
C LEU A 18 20.42 22.16 21.23
N SER A 19 20.86 23.05 22.12
CA SER A 19 20.32 24.40 22.25
C SER A 19 20.71 25.15 20.98
N GLU A 20 19.74 25.52 20.16
CA GLU A 20 19.93 26.55 19.14
C GLU A 20 20.32 27.85 19.86
N CYS A 21 21.62 28.08 19.99
CA CYS A 21 22.15 29.36 20.43
C CYS A 21 22.24 30.25 19.19
N ASP A 22 21.35 31.24 19.09
CA ASP A 22 21.52 32.37 18.18
C ASP A 22 22.73 33.20 18.65
N LEU A 23 23.93 32.79 18.24
CA LEU A 23 25.15 33.58 18.34
C LEU A 23 25.50 34.14 16.97
N TYR A 24 24.66 35.05 16.45
CA TYR A 24 25.13 35.99 15.44
C TYR A 24 26.01 37.05 16.13
N MET A 25 27.30 36.73 16.32
CA MET A 25 28.31 37.68 16.78
C MET A 25 28.80 38.52 15.58
N SER A 26 28.17 39.68 15.37
CA SER A 26 28.52 40.62 14.29
C SER A 26 29.93 41.24 14.40
N SER A 27 30.66 41.00 15.49
CA SER A 27 32.01 41.58 15.70
C SER A 27 33.10 40.94 14.83
N ASN A 28 32.87 39.75 14.27
CA ASN A 28 33.91 38.97 13.59
C ASN A 28 33.86 39.07 12.05
N ASP A 29 32.92 39.83 11.49
CA ASP A 29 32.76 39.98 10.03
C ASP A 29 33.95 40.70 9.35
N ASN A 30 34.73 41.46 10.13
CA ASN A 30 35.90 42.21 9.65
C ASN A 30 37.25 41.57 10.02
N ASP A 31 37.26 40.44 10.73
CA ASP A 31 38.51 39.75 11.08
C ASP A 31 39.09 39.04 9.83
N PRO A 32 40.33 39.35 9.42
CA PRO A 32 40.96 38.73 8.26
C PRO A 32 41.05 37.21 8.35
N ASP A 33 41.21 36.65 9.55
CA ASP A 33 41.29 35.21 9.78
C ASP A 33 39.91 34.57 9.62
N MET A 34 38.86 35.17 10.20
CA MET A 34 37.47 34.70 10.06
C MET A 34 37.02 34.72 8.59
N LYS A 35 37.41 35.76 7.85
CA LYS A 35 37.12 35.87 6.41
C LYS A 35 37.79 34.77 5.59
N SER A 36 38.98 34.33 5.99
CA SER A 36 39.68 33.22 5.34
C SER A 36 39.01 31.86 5.61
N VAL A 37 38.54 31.64 6.84
CA VAL A 37 37.82 30.42 7.25
C VAL A 37 36.47 30.33 6.52
N LYS A 38 35.71 31.42 6.48
CA LYS A 38 34.44 31.51 5.74
C LYS A 38 34.62 31.18 4.26
N LYS A 39 35.59 31.80 3.59
CA LYS A 39 35.90 31.51 2.18
C LYS A 39 36.29 30.04 1.94
N ASN A 40 37.04 29.43 2.86
CA ASN A 40 37.39 28.01 2.76
C ASN A 40 36.18 27.10 2.96
N PHE A 41 35.30 27.42 3.91
CA PHE A 41 34.04 26.70 4.12
C PHE A 41 33.12 26.81 2.91
N ASP A 42 32.95 28.02 2.35
CA ASP A 42 32.13 28.25 1.16
C ASP A 42 32.67 27.49 -0.05
N ARG A 43 34.00 27.45 -0.23
CA ARG A 43 34.66 26.67 -1.30
C ARG A 43 34.43 25.17 -1.13
N GLN A 44 34.62 24.63 0.08
CA GLN A 44 34.38 23.21 0.35
C GLN A 44 32.91 22.83 0.21
N THR A 45 32.01 23.70 0.66
CA THR A 45 30.56 23.49 0.56
C THR A 45 30.12 23.50 -0.90
N SER A 46 30.65 24.42 -1.71
CA SER A 46 30.36 24.49 -3.15
C SER A 46 30.80 23.20 -3.88
N GLN A 47 31.99 22.69 -3.59
CA GLN A 47 32.46 21.43 -4.18
C GLN A 47 31.58 20.23 -3.80
N ARG A 48 31.16 20.14 -2.52
CA ARG A 48 30.27 19.06 -2.07
C ARG A 48 28.88 19.14 -2.69
N LEU A 49 28.38 20.34 -2.94
CA LEU A 49 27.09 20.54 -3.62
C LEU A 49 27.17 20.08 -5.07
N GLU A 50 28.24 20.42 -5.78
CA GLU A 50 28.47 19.97 -7.16
C GLU A 50 28.56 18.43 -7.24
N GLU A 51 29.36 17.80 -6.37
CA GLU A 51 29.45 16.32 -6.25
C GLU A 51 28.11 15.67 -5.86
N TYR A 52 27.30 16.33 -5.03
CA TYR A 52 25.97 15.84 -4.68
C TYR A 52 25.01 15.92 -5.87
N GLU A 53 25.01 17.02 -6.60
CA GLU A 53 24.18 17.20 -7.80
C GLU A 53 24.51 16.17 -8.88
N GLU A 54 25.80 15.91 -9.13
CA GLU A 54 26.22 14.88 -10.09
C GLU A 54 25.75 13.49 -9.68
N ARG A 55 25.91 13.12 -8.40
CA ARG A 55 25.41 11.83 -7.88
C ARG A 55 23.89 11.72 -7.97
N VAL A 56 23.17 12.82 -7.76
CA VAL A 56 21.70 12.83 -7.91
C VAL A 56 21.30 12.65 -9.37
N LYS A 57 22.01 13.28 -10.32
CA LYS A 57 21.79 13.11 -11.76
C LYS A 57 22.02 11.65 -12.19
N ASP A 58 23.15 11.03 -11.82
CA ASP A 58 23.46 9.63 -12.15
C ASP A 58 22.42 8.66 -11.57
N LYS A 59 22.03 8.83 -10.30
CA LYS A 59 20.99 7.99 -9.67
C LYS A 59 19.64 8.14 -10.37
N ARG A 60 19.25 9.36 -10.76
CA ARG A 60 18.00 9.61 -11.51
C ARG A 60 18.03 8.91 -12.86
N GLN A 61 19.16 8.96 -13.57
CA GLN A 61 19.31 8.29 -14.86
C GLN A 61 19.19 6.76 -14.71
N LYS A 62 19.87 6.16 -13.74
CA LYS A 62 19.78 4.71 -13.44
C LYS A 62 18.35 4.28 -13.12
N CYS A 63 17.62 5.04 -12.31
CA CYS A 63 16.21 4.76 -12.02
C CYS A 63 15.33 4.83 -13.28
N LYS A 64 15.59 5.79 -14.18
CA LYS A 64 14.87 5.93 -15.45
C LYS A 64 15.12 4.73 -16.38
N GLU A 65 16.38 4.32 -16.52
CA GLU A 65 16.74 3.13 -17.31
C GLU A 65 16.13 1.84 -16.75
N GLN A 66 16.11 1.68 -15.43
CA GLN A 66 15.47 0.53 -14.79
C GLN A 66 13.96 0.50 -15.06
N ARG A 67 13.30 1.65 -14.90
CA ARG A 67 11.89 1.85 -15.25
C ARG A 67 11.59 1.47 -16.70
N ASP A 68 12.41 1.94 -17.65
CA ASP A 68 12.21 1.66 -19.07
C ASP A 68 12.40 0.16 -19.38
N LYS A 69 13.37 -0.51 -18.75
CA LYS A 69 13.56 -1.97 -18.84
C LYS A 69 12.36 -2.73 -18.29
N ASP A 70 11.83 -2.32 -17.13
CA ASP A 70 10.67 -2.96 -16.51
C ASP A 70 9.42 -2.79 -17.38
N ILE A 71 9.21 -1.60 -17.96
CA ILE A 71 8.12 -1.34 -18.92
C ILE A 71 8.27 -2.23 -20.16
N GLN A 72 9.48 -2.31 -20.76
CA GLN A 72 9.71 -3.20 -21.90
C GLN A 72 9.43 -4.66 -21.55
N LYS A 73 9.81 -5.11 -20.35
CA LYS A 73 9.52 -6.48 -19.89
C LYS A 73 8.02 -6.72 -19.73
N ILE A 74 7.27 -5.76 -19.20
CA ILE A 74 5.80 -5.83 -19.09
C ILE A 74 5.16 -5.88 -20.48
N VAL A 75 5.56 -5.00 -21.40
CA VAL A 75 5.02 -4.96 -22.77
C VAL A 75 5.34 -6.25 -23.54
N LEU A 76 6.55 -6.79 -23.40
CA LEU A 76 6.91 -8.08 -24.01
C LEU A 76 6.11 -9.24 -23.40
N LYS A 77 5.88 -9.23 -22.07
CA LYS A 77 5.07 -10.24 -21.39
C LYS A 77 3.61 -10.19 -21.86
N ASP A 78 3.04 -9.00 -21.92
CA ASP A 78 1.68 -8.76 -22.42
C ASP A 78 1.53 -9.19 -23.88
N LYS A 79 2.51 -8.88 -24.74
CA LYS A 79 2.51 -9.31 -26.14
C LYS A 79 2.61 -10.84 -26.29
N MET A 80 3.41 -11.49 -25.44
CA MET A 80 3.52 -12.96 -25.43
C MET A 80 2.23 -13.62 -24.95
N GLU A 81 1.63 -13.09 -23.87
CA GLU A 81 0.34 -13.54 -23.34
C GLU A 81 -0.77 -13.37 -24.39
N LYS A 82 -0.85 -12.20 -25.02
CA LYS A 82 -1.80 -11.94 -26.10
C LYS A 82 -1.60 -12.83 -27.33
N SER A 83 -0.35 -13.14 -27.69
CA SER A 83 -0.05 -14.09 -28.77
C SER A 83 -0.35 -15.56 -28.41
N LEU A 84 -0.28 -15.90 -27.12
CA LEU A 84 -0.70 -17.21 -26.60
C LEU A 84 -2.23 -17.31 -26.62
N GLU A 85 -2.94 -16.27 -26.20
CA GLU A 85 -4.39 -16.17 -26.31
C GLU A 85 -4.85 -16.29 -27.76
N GLU A 86 -4.26 -15.53 -28.69
CA GLU A 86 -4.59 -15.57 -30.11
C GLU A 86 -4.29 -16.95 -30.74
N LYS A 87 -3.20 -17.62 -30.34
CA LYS A 87 -2.88 -18.99 -30.77
C LYS A 87 -3.81 -20.04 -30.16
N VAL A 88 -4.26 -19.86 -28.93
CA VAL A 88 -5.25 -20.74 -28.29
C VAL A 88 -6.61 -20.55 -28.96
N GLU A 89 -7.00 -19.33 -29.30
CA GLU A 89 -8.22 -19.01 -30.04
C GLU A 89 -8.17 -19.57 -31.47
N GLN A 90 -7.06 -19.39 -32.19
CA GLN A 90 -6.89 -19.92 -33.54
C GLN A 90 -6.69 -21.44 -33.58
N GLY A 91 -6.07 -22.03 -32.54
CA GLY A 91 -5.97 -23.47 -32.33
C GLY A 91 -7.34 -24.10 -32.00
N CYS A 92 -8.16 -23.41 -31.22
CA CYS A 92 -9.54 -23.76 -30.92
C CYS A 92 -10.44 -23.70 -32.17
N LEU A 93 -10.32 -22.66 -32.99
CA LEU A 93 -11.01 -22.53 -34.27
C LEU A 93 -10.59 -23.60 -35.29
N LYS A 94 -9.29 -23.96 -35.35
CA LYS A 94 -8.80 -25.05 -36.21
C LYS A 94 -9.18 -26.45 -35.70
N CYS A 95 -9.21 -26.68 -34.38
CA CYS A 95 -9.72 -27.95 -33.83
C CYS A 95 -11.24 -28.11 -33.98
N GLY A 96 -12.00 -27.00 -34.00
CA GLY A 96 -13.45 -27.02 -34.21
C GLY A 96 -13.89 -27.21 -35.67
N CYS A 97 -13.01 -26.94 -36.65
CA CYS A 97 -13.35 -27.01 -38.08
C CYS A 97 -12.40 -27.89 -38.94
N GLY A 98 -11.40 -28.55 -38.36
CA GLY A 98 -10.32 -29.21 -39.11
C GLY A 98 -10.42 -30.73 -39.31
N LEU A 99 -11.24 -31.45 -38.55
CA LEU A 99 -11.40 -32.90 -38.71
C LEU A 99 -12.87 -33.26 -38.58
N GLY A 100 -13.51 -33.49 -39.72
CA GLY A 100 -14.87 -34.00 -39.77
C GLY A 100 -14.99 -35.35 -39.07
N GLY A 101 -16.03 -35.48 -38.25
CA GLY A 101 -16.53 -36.76 -37.74
C GLY A 101 -16.17 -37.07 -36.29
N GLY A 102 -17.19 -37.02 -35.41
CA GLY A 102 -17.23 -37.80 -34.17
C GLY A 102 -16.99 -37.03 -32.87
N VAL A 103 -18.09 -36.59 -32.24
CA VAL A 103 -18.31 -36.54 -30.78
C VAL A 103 -17.06 -36.29 -29.92
N LEU A 104 -16.62 -35.04 -29.83
CA LEU A 104 -15.91 -34.56 -28.65
C LEU A 104 -16.74 -33.49 -27.95
N PRO A 105 -16.79 -33.50 -26.61
CA PRO A 105 -17.74 -32.73 -25.85
C PRO A 105 -17.48 -31.24 -26.03
N VAL A 106 -18.45 -30.56 -26.63
CA VAL A 106 -18.58 -29.09 -26.72
C VAL A 106 -18.41 -28.39 -25.36
N TRP A 107 -18.47 -29.14 -24.25
CA TRP A 107 -18.31 -28.67 -22.88
C TRP A 107 -16.91 -28.11 -22.55
N GLY A 108 -15.85 -28.49 -23.28
CA GLY A 108 -14.49 -27.95 -23.00
C GLY A 108 -14.28 -26.51 -23.48
N LEU A 109 -14.81 -26.16 -24.66
CA LEU A 109 -14.61 -24.84 -25.29
C LEU A 109 -15.65 -23.81 -24.84
N VAL A 110 -16.89 -24.25 -24.61
CA VAL A 110 -17.91 -23.41 -23.97
C VAL A 110 -17.56 -23.19 -22.49
N GLY A 111 -17.03 -24.21 -21.80
CA GLY A 111 -16.58 -24.09 -20.42
C GLY A 111 -15.46 -23.06 -20.24
N GLY A 112 -14.43 -23.06 -21.09
CA GLY A 112 -13.28 -22.15 -20.97
C GLY A 112 -13.62 -20.67 -21.19
N LEU A 113 -14.37 -20.33 -22.25
CA LEU A 113 -14.74 -18.94 -22.55
C LEU A 113 -15.71 -18.36 -21.50
N TRP A 114 -16.67 -19.17 -21.05
CA TRP A 114 -17.61 -18.76 -20.00
C TRP A 114 -16.92 -18.63 -18.66
N TYR A 115 -16.00 -19.55 -18.32
CA TYR A 115 -15.22 -19.48 -17.09
C TYR A 115 -14.30 -18.27 -17.06
N ALA A 116 -13.63 -17.93 -18.17
CA ALA A 116 -12.80 -16.73 -18.27
C ALA A 116 -13.62 -15.45 -18.11
N THR A 117 -14.77 -15.35 -18.80
CA THR A 117 -15.66 -14.18 -18.72
C THR A 117 -16.26 -14.02 -17.32
N TRP A 118 -16.65 -15.13 -16.70
CA TRP A 118 -17.20 -15.14 -15.34
C TRP A 118 -16.13 -14.82 -14.29
N LEU A 119 -14.91 -15.31 -14.45
CA LEU A 119 -13.77 -14.94 -13.59
C LEU A 119 -13.44 -13.45 -13.69
N GLN A 120 -13.47 -12.88 -14.90
CA GLN A 120 -13.32 -11.44 -15.14
C GLN A 120 -14.47 -10.63 -14.51
N TYR A 121 -15.71 -11.12 -14.56
CA TYR A 121 -16.85 -10.49 -13.91
C TYR A 121 -16.73 -10.52 -12.38
N VAL A 122 -16.33 -11.65 -11.80
CA VAL A 122 -16.20 -11.80 -10.35
C VAL A 122 -15.04 -10.98 -9.81
N THR A 123 -13.90 -10.92 -10.51
CA THR A 123 -12.78 -10.05 -10.12
C THR A 123 -13.16 -8.58 -10.13
N LYS A 124 -13.89 -8.11 -11.16
CA LYS A 124 -14.44 -6.73 -11.18
C LYS A 124 -15.41 -6.47 -10.02
N THR A 125 -16.29 -7.43 -9.74
CA THR A 125 -17.29 -7.32 -8.66
C THR A 125 -16.62 -7.31 -7.28
N ALA A 126 -15.60 -8.13 -7.08
CA ALA A 126 -14.81 -8.18 -5.84
C ALA A 126 -14.09 -6.85 -5.60
N ILE A 127 -13.44 -6.28 -6.61
CA ILE A 127 -12.79 -4.96 -6.52
C ILE A 127 -13.82 -3.88 -6.16
N GLN A 128 -14.99 -3.89 -6.80
CA GLN A 128 -16.04 -2.92 -6.50
C GLN A 128 -16.55 -3.04 -5.06
N LYS A 129 -16.76 -4.27 -4.58
CA LYS A 129 -17.15 -4.54 -3.19
C LYS A 129 -16.05 -4.16 -2.18
N GLY A 130 -14.79 -4.34 -2.54
CA GLY A 130 -13.64 -3.85 -1.79
C GLY A 130 -13.66 -2.33 -1.64
N ILE A 131 -13.91 -1.59 -2.73
CA ILE A 131 -13.99 -0.12 -2.72
C ILE A 131 -15.17 0.37 -1.87
N GLU A 132 -16.35 -0.23 -2.01
CA GLU A 132 -17.53 0.09 -1.19
C GLU A 132 -17.24 -0.11 0.31
N ALA A 133 -16.59 -1.24 0.66
CA ALA A 133 -16.23 -1.55 2.04
C ALA A 133 -15.19 -0.58 2.60
N VAL A 134 -14.17 -0.20 1.82
CA VAL A 134 -13.15 0.78 2.23
C VAL A 134 -13.76 2.13 2.52
N ILE A 135 -14.61 2.64 1.62
CA ILE A 135 -15.25 3.95 1.79
C ILE A 135 -16.12 3.94 3.04
N SER A 136 -16.95 2.90 3.22
CA SER A 136 -17.82 2.76 4.39
C SER A 136 -17.02 2.71 5.70
N GLU A 137 -15.98 1.89 5.77
CA GLU A 137 -15.16 1.73 6.97
C GLU A 137 -14.32 3.00 7.26
N THR A 138 -13.91 3.73 6.22
CA THR A 138 -13.19 5.00 6.39
C THR A 138 -14.11 6.08 6.96
N ILE A 139 -15.36 6.18 6.47
CA ILE A 139 -16.36 7.11 7.02
C ILE A 139 -16.65 6.77 8.48
N ASP A 140 -16.87 5.49 8.78
CA ASP A 140 -17.13 5.02 10.15
C ASP A 140 -15.93 5.27 11.07
N GLY A 141 -14.71 4.98 10.61
CA GLY A 141 -13.47 5.21 11.35
C GLY A 141 -13.22 6.69 11.62
N VAL A 142 -13.46 7.58 10.65
CA VAL A 142 -13.34 9.03 10.86
C VAL A 142 -14.38 9.51 11.87
N THR A 143 -15.62 9.05 11.75
CA THR A 143 -16.70 9.43 12.66
C THR A 143 -16.43 8.95 14.10
N LYS A 144 -15.94 7.73 14.29
CA LYS A 144 -15.72 7.14 15.62
C LYS A 144 -14.43 7.58 16.28
N GLU A 145 -13.33 7.65 15.53
CA GLU A 145 -12.01 7.93 16.12
C GLU A 145 -11.79 9.44 16.26
N PHE A 146 -12.30 10.27 15.32
CA PHE A 146 -12.13 11.73 15.36
C PHE A 146 -13.38 12.49 15.83
N LEU A 147 -14.54 11.83 15.93
CA LEU A 147 -15.82 12.47 16.31
C LEU A 147 -16.21 13.62 15.36
N LEU A 148 -15.89 13.46 14.07
CA LEU A 148 -16.18 14.43 13.02
C LEU A 148 -17.24 13.86 12.08
N ASN A 149 -18.27 14.66 11.77
CA ASN A 149 -19.29 14.33 10.77
C ASN A 149 -19.04 15.04 9.43
N THR A 150 -18.15 16.02 9.45
CA THR A 150 -17.78 16.89 8.32
C THR A 150 -16.27 17.09 8.31
N LEU A 151 -15.71 17.27 7.12
CA LEU A 151 -14.29 17.53 6.92
C LEU A 151 -14.15 18.66 5.89
N GLY A 152 -13.45 19.75 6.25
CA GLY A 152 -13.26 20.88 5.34
C GLY A 152 -14.58 21.54 4.92
N GLY A 153 -15.57 21.56 5.83
CA GLY A 153 -16.91 22.09 5.57
C GLY A 153 -17.78 21.25 4.62
N LYS A 154 -17.34 20.06 4.22
CA LYS A 154 -18.08 19.11 3.38
C LYS A 154 -18.44 17.85 4.14
N THR A 155 -19.41 17.10 3.63
CA THR A 155 -19.79 15.81 4.23
C THR A 155 -18.71 14.76 3.95
N LEU A 156 -18.53 13.81 4.87
CA LEU A 156 -17.54 12.73 4.71
C LEU A 156 -17.72 11.94 3.40
N GLN A 157 -18.97 11.81 2.93
CA GLN A 157 -19.30 11.11 1.69
C GLN A 157 -18.83 11.86 0.43
N GLU A 158 -18.76 13.18 0.46
CA GLU A 158 -18.22 13.99 -0.64
C GLU A 158 -16.69 13.99 -0.65
N VAL A 159 -16.07 13.88 0.53
CA VAL A 159 -14.62 13.95 0.71
C VAL A 159 -13.95 12.60 0.48
N ILE A 160 -14.56 11.51 0.96
CA ILE A 160 -14.05 10.14 0.84
C ILE A 160 -14.64 9.50 -0.43
N THR A 161 -13.88 9.58 -1.51
CA THR A 161 -14.25 9.02 -2.82
C THR A 161 -13.26 7.94 -3.25
N SER A 162 -13.56 7.24 -4.35
CA SER A 162 -12.66 6.29 -5.01
C SER A 162 -11.30 6.89 -5.40
N LYS A 163 -11.14 8.22 -5.39
CA LYS A 163 -9.87 8.88 -5.72
C LYS A 163 -9.05 9.24 -4.48
N THR A 164 -9.70 9.55 -3.36
CA THR A 164 -9.08 10.09 -2.15
C THR A 164 -8.82 9.04 -1.07
N TYR A 165 -9.53 7.89 -1.09
CA TYR A 165 -9.40 6.86 -0.04
C TYR A 165 -7.97 6.31 0.15
N ASN A 166 -7.13 6.35 -0.90
CA ASN A 166 -5.76 5.84 -0.85
C ASN A 166 -4.70 6.92 -0.53
N GLN A 167 -5.12 8.09 -0.06
CA GLN A 167 -4.23 9.23 0.20
C GLN A 167 -4.22 9.57 1.69
N PRO A 168 -3.37 8.94 2.51
CA PRO A 168 -3.33 9.20 3.95
C PRO A 168 -2.95 10.65 4.29
N MET A 169 -2.05 11.26 3.49
CA MET A 169 -1.62 12.65 3.66
C MET A 169 -2.76 13.66 3.50
N PHE A 170 -3.72 13.37 2.63
CA PHE A 170 -4.89 14.21 2.41
C PHE A 170 -5.74 14.28 3.68
N PHE A 171 -6.05 13.14 4.29
CA PHE A 171 -6.80 13.08 5.54
C PHE A 171 -6.07 13.75 6.71
N VAL A 172 -4.76 13.55 6.83
CA VAL A 172 -3.97 14.22 7.88
C VAL A 172 -4.05 15.75 7.74
N SER A 173 -3.94 16.26 6.52
CA SER A 173 -4.03 17.69 6.25
C SER A 173 -5.41 18.25 6.61
N GLU A 174 -6.48 17.62 6.11
CA GLU A 174 -7.85 18.10 6.31
C GLU A 174 -8.25 18.09 7.79
N ILE A 175 -7.89 17.02 8.52
CA ILE A 175 -8.16 16.91 9.96
C ILE A 175 -7.37 17.95 10.75
N TYR A 176 -6.14 18.24 10.34
CA TYR A 176 -5.31 19.25 10.98
C TYR A 176 -5.84 20.69 10.74
N GLU A 177 -6.37 20.97 9.55
CA GLU A 177 -7.06 22.24 9.27
C GLU A 177 -8.34 22.41 10.10
N GLU A 178 -9.13 21.34 10.24
CA GLU A 178 -10.32 21.33 11.09
C GLU A 178 -9.95 21.59 12.56
N TYR A 179 -8.88 20.94 13.04
CA TYR A 179 -8.32 21.19 14.37
C TYR A 179 -7.94 22.66 14.56
N ASN A 180 -7.14 23.22 13.65
CA ASN A 180 -6.72 24.63 13.73
C ASN A 180 -7.90 25.60 13.68
N THR A 181 -8.93 25.29 12.90
CA THR A 181 -10.15 26.11 12.80
C THR A 181 -10.91 26.10 14.12
N MET A 182 -11.03 24.94 14.77
CA MET A 182 -11.62 24.85 16.12
C MET A 182 -10.77 25.57 17.16
N CYS A 183 -9.44 25.52 17.05
CA CYS A 183 -8.55 26.30 17.90
C CYS A 183 -8.76 27.80 17.74
N ALA A 184 -8.83 28.30 16.52
CA ALA A 184 -9.04 29.73 16.24
C ALA A 184 -10.40 30.22 16.74
N ASN A 185 -11.43 29.37 16.70
CA ASN A 185 -12.79 29.69 17.12
C ASN A 185 -13.05 29.43 18.63
N ASN A 186 -12.05 28.96 19.39
CA ASN A 186 -12.19 28.52 20.79
C ASN A 186 -13.30 27.45 21.00
N THR A 187 -13.54 26.60 20.00
CA THR A 187 -14.58 25.55 20.05
C THR A 187 -14.03 24.13 20.23
N ILE A 188 -12.72 23.97 20.48
CA ILE A 188 -12.07 22.65 20.64
C ILE A 188 -12.76 21.78 21.70
N SER A 189 -13.25 22.39 22.78
CA SER A 189 -13.93 21.69 23.88
C SER A 189 -15.20 20.92 23.45
N THR A 190 -15.77 21.25 22.28
CA THR A 190 -16.90 20.53 21.69
C THR A 190 -16.52 19.17 21.09
N ASN A 191 -15.25 18.97 20.75
CA ASN A 191 -14.72 17.71 20.24
C ASN A 191 -13.80 17.06 21.28
N ASN A 192 -14.27 15.94 21.86
CA ASN A 192 -13.52 15.23 22.91
C ASN A 192 -12.14 14.73 22.44
N PHE A 193 -12.01 14.36 21.16
CA PHE A 193 -10.74 13.89 20.60
C PHE A 193 -9.73 15.04 20.50
N PHE A 194 -10.13 16.18 19.92
CA PHE A 194 -9.27 17.35 19.81
C PHE A 194 -8.93 17.98 21.16
N ASN A 195 -9.89 18.03 22.10
CA ASN A 195 -9.66 18.48 23.47
C ASN A 195 -8.63 17.59 24.20
N SER A 196 -8.73 16.27 24.04
CA SER A 196 -7.73 15.32 24.58
C SER A 196 -6.35 15.55 23.98
N ILE A 197 -6.27 15.77 22.67
CA ILE A 197 -5.02 16.08 21.97
C ILE A 197 -4.41 17.39 22.46
N GLU A 198 -5.20 18.46 22.60
CA GLU A 198 -4.73 19.77 23.08
C GLU A 198 -4.13 19.66 24.48
N GLN A 199 -4.84 19.01 25.41
CA GLN A 199 -4.39 18.80 26.78
C GLN A 199 -3.13 17.93 26.86
N SER A 200 -3.06 16.87 26.05
CA SER A 200 -1.94 15.92 26.03
C SER A 200 -0.70 16.48 25.33
N CYS A 201 -0.89 17.32 24.31
CA CYS A 201 0.19 17.82 23.46
C CYS A 201 0.78 19.16 23.91
N GLN A 202 0.21 19.83 24.91
CA GLN A 202 0.68 21.14 25.43
C GLN A 202 0.93 22.16 24.31
N ASN A 203 0.02 22.24 23.33
CA ASN A 203 0.14 23.12 22.15
C ASN A 203 1.37 22.87 21.25
N SER A 204 2.01 21.69 21.35
CA SER A 204 3.09 21.31 20.45
C SER A 204 2.53 20.81 19.12
N THR A 205 2.66 21.65 18.08
CA THR A 205 2.20 21.35 16.71
C THR A 205 2.68 19.99 16.20
N SER A 206 3.94 19.63 16.45
CA SER A 206 4.52 18.36 15.98
C SER A 206 3.90 17.14 16.65
N LYS A 207 3.55 17.22 17.94
CA LYS A 207 2.89 16.13 18.67
C LYS A 207 1.44 15.95 18.18
N VAL A 208 0.72 17.05 17.98
CA VAL A 208 -0.65 17.05 17.44
C VAL A 208 -0.69 16.36 16.08
N ILE A 209 0.15 16.80 15.15
CA ILE A 209 0.23 16.21 13.80
C ILE A 209 0.58 14.73 13.87
N ARG A 210 1.50 14.32 14.76
CA ARG A 210 1.87 12.92 14.93
C ARG A 210 0.68 12.07 15.40
N THR A 211 -0.05 12.52 16.43
CA THR A 211 -1.21 11.78 16.96
C THR A 211 -2.34 11.68 15.93
N ILE A 212 -2.59 12.75 15.17
CA ILE A 212 -3.54 12.72 14.06
C ILE A 212 -3.08 11.69 13.02
N THR A 213 -1.80 11.72 12.63
CA THR A 213 -1.23 10.79 11.65
C THR A 213 -1.33 9.32 12.08
N GLU A 214 -1.01 9.02 13.34
CA GLU A 214 -1.13 7.68 13.90
C GLU A 214 -2.59 7.18 13.87
N THR A 215 -3.53 8.04 14.23
CA THR A 215 -4.97 7.72 14.21
C THR A 215 -5.48 7.53 12.78
N VAL A 216 -5.07 8.37 11.83
CA VAL A 216 -5.41 8.20 10.40
C VAL A 216 -4.88 6.88 9.87
N ASN A 217 -3.63 6.51 10.19
CA ASN A 217 -3.06 5.23 9.78
C ASN A 217 -3.82 4.02 10.37
N LYS A 218 -4.28 4.13 11.63
CA LYS A 218 -5.12 3.11 12.26
C LYS A 218 -6.46 2.95 11.53
N VAL A 219 -7.10 4.05 11.13
CA VAL A 219 -8.32 4.00 10.32
C VAL A 219 -8.04 3.39 8.94
N ALA A 220 -6.96 3.81 8.28
CA ALA A 220 -6.58 3.30 6.96
C ALA A 220 -6.28 1.80 6.96
N THR A 221 -5.63 1.29 8.02
CA THR A 221 -5.34 -0.14 8.18
C THR A 221 -6.61 -0.96 8.39
N LYS A 222 -7.55 -0.50 9.23
CA LYS A 222 -8.88 -1.12 9.39
C LYS A 222 -9.66 -1.13 8.09
N ALA A 223 -9.72 0.00 7.39
CA ALA A 223 -10.41 0.12 6.10
C ALA A 223 -9.79 -0.79 5.03
N GLY A 224 -8.46 -0.85 4.95
CA GLY A 224 -7.75 -1.75 4.05
C GLY A 224 -8.00 -3.24 4.35
N GLN A 225 -8.18 -3.60 5.62
CA GLN A 225 -8.54 -4.95 6.01
C GLN A 225 -10.00 -5.28 5.69
N ALA A 226 -10.92 -4.33 5.88
CA ALA A 226 -12.31 -4.47 5.45
C ALA A 226 -12.42 -4.66 3.92
N ALA A 227 -11.61 -3.94 3.13
CA ALA A 227 -11.47 -4.13 1.68
C ALA A 227 -11.16 -5.58 1.32
N LYS A 228 -10.08 -6.10 1.91
CA LYS A 228 -9.58 -7.45 1.65
C LYS A 228 -10.60 -8.50 2.06
N ASN A 229 -11.27 -8.29 3.20
CA ASN A 229 -12.30 -9.20 3.67
C ASN A 229 -13.52 -9.21 2.73
N ALA A 230 -13.92 -8.05 2.19
CA ALA A 230 -15.02 -7.95 1.23
C ALA A 230 -14.65 -8.59 -0.12
N GLU A 231 -13.44 -8.36 -0.63
CA GLU A 231 -12.92 -9.02 -1.83
C GLU A 231 -12.89 -10.54 -1.66
N VAL A 232 -12.34 -11.04 -0.53
CA VAL A 232 -12.31 -12.46 -0.21
C VAL A 232 -13.73 -13.02 -0.08
N ALA A 233 -14.66 -12.32 0.57
CA ALA A 233 -16.03 -12.78 0.73
C ALA A 233 -16.73 -12.97 -0.63
N GLU A 234 -16.55 -12.04 -1.57
CA GLU A 234 -17.10 -12.20 -2.93
C GLU A 234 -16.45 -13.34 -3.70
N VAL A 235 -15.12 -13.49 -3.62
CA VAL A 235 -14.41 -14.60 -4.26
C VAL A 235 -14.79 -15.96 -3.64
N THR A 236 -15.08 -15.99 -2.33
CA THR A 236 -15.45 -17.23 -1.61
C THR A 236 -16.86 -17.70 -1.95
N LYS A 237 -17.75 -16.84 -2.44
CA LYS A 237 -19.05 -17.27 -3.03
C LYS A 237 -18.87 -18.19 -4.24
N LEU A 238 -17.68 -18.23 -4.84
CA LEU A 238 -17.31 -19.16 -5.92
C LEU A 238 -16.88 -20.54 -5.42
N ALA A 239 -16.42 -20.66 -4.17
CA ALA A 239 -15.87 -21.88 -3.61
C ALA A 239 -16.81 -23.11 -3.63
N PRO A 240 -18.15 -23.01 -3.45
CA PRO A 240 -19.01 -24.18 -3.51
C PRO A 240 -19.09 -24.83 -4.90
N HIS A 241 -18.65 -24.14 -5.96
CA HIS A 241 -18.63 -24.72 -7.32
C HIS A 241 -17.35 -25.50 -7.64
N THR A 242 -16.25 -25.26 -6.92
CA THR A 242 -14.94 -25.89 -7.22
C THR A 242 -14.67 -27.15 -6.40
N SER A 243 -15.21 -27.24 -5.17
CA SER A 243 -15.04 -28.43 -4.31
C SER A 243 -15.79 -29.66 -4.83
N ILE A 244 -16.91 -29.44 -5.53
CA ILE A 244 -17.66 -30.51 -6.18
C ILE A 244 -16.84 -31.05 -7.37
N LEU A 245 -16.26 -30.17 -8.19
CA LEU A 245 -15.45 -30.55 -9.36
C LEU A 245 -14.18 -31.32 -8.98
N SER A 246 -13.47 -30.91 -7.94
CA SER A 246 -12.24 -31.61 -7.52
C SER A 246 -12.50 -33.02 -7.01
N ASN A 247 -13.57 -33.23 -6.21
CA ASN A 247 -13.94 -34.58 -5.76
C ASN A 247 -14.34 -35.48 -6.93
N THR A 248 -15.05 -34.96 -7.93
CA THR A 248 -15.42 -35.73 -9.13
C THR A 248 -14.20 -36.06 -10.01
N ILE A 249 -13.27 -35.11 -10.17
CA ILE A 249 -12.02 -35.32 -10.91
C ILE A 249 -11.13 -36.35 -10.21
N ILE A 250 -10.96 -36.25 -8.89
CA ILE A 250 -10.17 -37.20 -8.10
C ILE A 250 -10.78 -38.61 -8.18
N ALA A 251 -12.10 -38.74 -8.06
CA ALA A 251 -12.79 -40.03 -8.19
C ALA A 251 -12.61 -40.65 -9.59
N SER A 252 -12.65 -39.84 -10.66
CA SER A 252 -12.43 -40.30 -12.04
C SER A 252 -11.00 -40.78 -12.28
N VAL A 253 -9.99 -40.09 -11.75
CA VAL A 253 -8.57 -40.48 -11.85
C VAL A 253 -8.31 -41.80 -11.11
N VAL A 254 -8.88 -41.97 -9.91
CA VAL A 254 -8.75 -43.21 -9.13
C VAL A 254 -9.39 -44.39 -9.89
N ALA A 255 -10.55 -44.20 -10.51
CA ALA A 255 -11.21 -45.25 -11.29
C ALA A 255 -10.38 -45.71 -12.50
N LEU A 256 -9.75 -44.78 -13.24
CA LEU A 256 -8.86 -45.13 -14.36
C LEU A 256 -7.63 -45.93 -13.91
N LEU A 257 -7.02 -45.56 -12.79
CA LEU A 257 -5.87 -46.30 -12.25
C LEU A 257 -6.23 -47.75 -11.89
N ILE A 258 -7.42 -47.98 -11.31
CA ILE A 258 -7.90 -49.33 -10.97
C ILE A 258 -8.07 -50.18 -12.25
N ILE A 259 -8.66 -49.62 -13.32
CA ILE A 259 -8.85 -50.34 -14.59
C ILE A 259 -7.49 -50.70 -15.22
N VAL A 260 -6.54 -49.77 -15.23
CA VAL A 260 -5.18 -50.03 -15.74
C VAL A 260 -4.49 -51.12 -14.93
N LEU A 261 -4.63 -51.12 -13.61
CA LEU A 261 -4.03 -52.13 -12.73
C LEU A 261 -4.60 -53.53 -13.01
N ILE A 262 -5.92 -53.64 -13.19
CA ILE A 262 -6.59 -54.91 -13.58
C ILE A 262 -6.08 -55.39 -14.94
N MET A 263 -5.96 -54.50 -15.93
CA MET A 263 -5.44 -54.84 -17.26
C MET A 263 -4.00 -55.37 -17.18
N VAL A 264 -3.15 -54.77 -16.34
CA VAL A 264 -1.76 -55.23 -16.13
C VAL A 264 -1.73 -56.61 -15.47
N ILE A 265 -2.56 -56.87 -14.46
CA ILE A 265 -2.63 -58.19 -13.81
C ILE A 265 -3.07 -59.26 -14.80
N ILE A 266 -4.14 -59.01 -15.57
CA ILE A 266 -4.63 -59.94 -16.58
C ILE A 266 -3.56 -60.16 -17.67
N TYR A 267 -2.91 -59.10 -18.13
CA TYR A 267 -1.82 -59.18 -19.11
C TYR A 267 -0.65 -60.02 -18.58
N LEU A 268 -0.25 -59.84 -17.32
CA LEU A 268 0.81 -60.63 -16.71
C LEU A 268 0.42 -62.11 -16.59
N ILE A 269 -0.82 -62.42 -16.21
CA ILE A 269 -1.32 -63.81 -16.16
C ILE A 269 -1.35 -64.45 -17.55
N LEU A 270 -1.80 -63.71 -18.57
CA LEU A 270 -1.86 -64.19 -19.95
C LEU A 270 -0.47 -64.35 -20.59
N ARG A 271 0.49 -63.50 -20.23
CA ARG A 271 1.86 -63.56 -20.76
C ARG A 271 2.72 -64.61 -20.05
N TYR A 272 2.37 -64.96 -18.81
CA TYR A 272 3.08 -65.96 -18.03
C TYR A 272 2.60 -67.40 -18.30
N ARG A 273 1.56 -67.55 -19.12
CA ARG A 273 0.97 -68.82 -19.53
C ARG A 273 1.36 -69.15 -20.97
#